data_AF-A0A3B9D5R1-F1
#
_entry.id   AF-A0A3B9D5R1-F1
#
_cell.length_a   1.000
_cell.length_b   1.000
_cell.length_c   1.000
_cell.angle_alpha   90.00
_cell.angle_beta   90.00
_cell.angle_gamma   90.00
#
_symmetry.space_group_name_H-M   'P 1'
#
loop_
_entity.id
_entity.type
_entity.pdbx_description
1 polymer ?
#
loop_
_entity_poly.entity_id
_entity_poly.type
_entity_poly.pdbx_seq_one_letter_code
_entity_poly.pdbx_strand_id
1 'polypeptide(L)'
;MRMEEALFLPIRQMNKPQYEITCRGKTYQSKRAFARENNIGIVCIREMMENHGVDFETAAAILLEIKEKAGIPAEQMITRFPMCMIRGKEYRTLIELAAELKISAAAVSTYKNRNGCGGILETLCQMQKEERETYFLDGRAVSYKELMQMGYTSVSYQTVPKKKIPLYPQLAGHDFVTGCVDVAKIYEEVKSERLEQEKGMQMNM
;
A
#
# COMPACT_ATOMS: atom_id res chain seq x y z
N MET A 1 18.53 11.43 49.07
CA MET A 1 19.16 10.27 48.39
C MET A 1 20.46 10.78 47.79
N ARG A 2 21.61 10.26 48.23
CA ARG A 2 22.93 10.72 47.76
C ARG A 2 23.26 10.07 46.41
N MET A 3 23.93 10.77 45.49
CA MET A 3 24.29 10.24 44.16
C MET A 3 25.03 8.90 44.23
N GLU A 4 25.82 8.69 45.28
CA GLU A 4 26.59 7.48 45.52
C GLU A 4 25.71 6.25 45.75
N GLU A 5 24.52 6.41 46.35
CA GLU A 5 23.58 5.31 46.60
C GLU A 5 22.88 4.83 45.30
N ALA A 6 22.82 5.67 44.27
CA ALA A 6 22.17 5.34 42.99
C ALA A 6 23.02 4.41 42.11
N LEU A 7 24.35 4.41 42.28
CA LEU A 7 25.29 3.56 41.52
C LEU A 7 25.25 2.09 41.96
N PHE A 8 24.82 1.81 43.19
CA PHE A 8 24.72 0.46 43.76
C PHE A 8 23.30 -0.11 43.72
N LEU A 9 22.33 0.62 43.17
CA LEU A 9 21.04 0.02 42.87
C LEU A 9 21.27 -1.11 41.86
N PRO A 10 20.85 -2.35 42.15
CA PRO A 10 20.95 -3.41 41.17
C PRO A 10 20.23 -2.93 39.92
N ILE A 11 20.95 -2.89 38.78
CA ILE A 11 20.32 -2.74 37.47
C ILE A 11 19.22 -3.79 37.48
N ARG A 12 17.95 -3.37 37.42
CA ARG A 12 16.83 -4.30 37.28
C ARG A 12 17.11 -5.13 36.04
N GLN A 13 17.72 -6.30 36.21
CA GLN A 13 17.65 -7.34 35.22
C GLN A 13 16.17 -7.70 35.18
N MET A 14 15.47 -7.16 34.19
CA MET A 14 14.20 -7.74 33.78
C MET A 14 14.53 -9.11 33.20
N ASN A 15 14.81 -10.08 34.06
CA ASN A 15 14.60 -11.49 33.78
C ASN A 15 13.08 -11.70 33.70
N LYS A 16 12.43 -11.03 32.74
CA LYS A 16 11.18 -11.57 32.21
C LYS A 16 11.59 -12.88 31.55
N PRO A 17 10.91 -14.00 31.82
CA PRO A 17 11.14 -15.21 31.04
C PRO A 17 10.96 -14.81 29.57
N GLN A 18 12.07 -14.72 28.85
CA GLN A 18 12.02 -14.68 27.41
C GLN A 18 11.69 -16.12 27.06
N TYR A 19 10.40 -16.40 26.93
CA TYR A 19 9.93 -17.69 26.48
C TYR A 19 10.59 -17.93 25.13
N GLU A 20 11.48 -18.92 25.09
CA GLU A 20 12.03 -19.41 23.85
C GLU A 20 10.86 -19.73 22.93
N ILE A 21 10.95 -19.24 21.70
CA ILE A 21 9.96 -19.51 20.68
C ILE A 21 10.61 -20.39 19.63
N THR A 22 9.88 -21.38 19.15
CA THR A 22 10.25 -22.11 17.95
C THR A 22 9.34 -21.64 16.85
N CYS A 23 9.92 -21.20 15.73
CA CYS A 23 9.17 -20.76 14.56
C CYS A 23 9.92 -21.26 13.32
N ARG A 24 9.21 -21.93 12.40
CA ARG A 24 9.81 -22.53 11.19
C ARG A 24 11.01 -23.45 11.49
N GLY A 25 10.93 -24.23 12.57
CA GLY A 25 11.98 -25.19 12.95
C GLY A 25 13.25 -24.59 13.56
N LYS A 26 13.30 -23.26 13.78
CA LYS A 26 14.41 -22.59 14.48
C LYS A 26 13.93 -22.04 15.83
N THR A 27 14.73 -22.26 16.86
CA THR A 27 14.49 -21.71 18.21
C THR A 27 15.15 -20.36 18.35
N TYR A 28 14.39 -19.38 18.86
CA TYR A 28 14.85 -18.02 19.14
C TYR A 28 14.67 -17.71 20.61
N GLN A 29 15.63 -16.96 21.18
CA GLN A 29 15.57 -16.52 22.57
C GLN A 29 14.29 -15.75 22.88
N SER A 30 13.74 -15.00 21.92
CA SER A 30 12.46 -14.31 22.08
C SER A 30 11.82 -13.93 20.75
N LYS A 31 10.55 -13.54 20.77
CA LYS A 31 9.85 -12.87 19.66
C LYS A 31 10.62 -11.67 19.08
N ARG A 32 11.35 -10.93 19.93
CA ARG A 32 12.20 -9.80 19.49
C ARG A 32 13.47 -10.26 18.78
N ALA A 33 14.07 -11.38 19.21
CA ALA A 33 15.22 -11.97 18.55
C ALA A 33 14.84 -12.43 17.13
N PHE A 34 13.71 -13.13 17.00
CA PHE A 34 13.13 -13.49 15.70
C PHE A 34 12.93 -12.26 14.81
N ALA A 35 12.26 -11.24 15.33
CA ALA A 35 11.94 -10.02 14.59
C ALA A 35 13.21 -9.31 14.07
N ARG A 36 14.25 -9.22 14.90
CA ARG A 36 15.54 -8.62 14.52
C ARG A 36 16.25 -9.43 13.45
N GLU A 37 16.31 -10.75 13.60
CA GLU A 37 17.00 -11.61 12.63
C GLU A 37 16.32 -11.57 11.25
N ASN A 38 14.99 -11.46 11.23
CA ASN A 38 14.19 -11.43 10.00
C ASN A 38 13.96 -10.00 9.46
N ASN A 39 14.55 -8.97 10.08
CA ASN A 39 14.37 -7.57 9.71
C ASN A 39 12.88 -7.16 9.61
N ILE A 40 12.07 -7.61 10.57
CA ILE A 40 10.66 -7.23 10.73
C ILE A 40 10.53 -6.50 12.05
N GLY A 41 9.88 -5.33 12.04
CA GLY A 41 9.55 -4.60 13.24
C GLY A 41 8.63 -5.43 14.13
N ILE A 42 8.98 -5.59 15.41
CA ILE A 42 8.13 -6.32 16.38
C ILE A 42 6.71 -5.73 16.47
N VAL A 43 6.57 -4.44 16.16
CA VAL A 43 5.27 -3.75 16.10
C VAL A 43 4.40 -4.33 14.98
N CYS A 44 4.94 -4.61 13.79
CA CYS A 44 4.18 -5.23 12.70
C CYS A 44 3.61 -6.60 13.09
N ILE A 45 4.42 -7.41 13.79
CA ILE A 45 3.98 -8.73 14.25
C ILE A 45 2.85 -8.58 15.28
N ARG A 46 2.98 -7.64 16.21
CA ARG A 46 1.93 -7.37 17.21
C ARG A 46 0.65 -6.86 16.57
N GLU A 47 0.74 -5.87 15.68
CA GLU A 47 -0.41 -5.33 14.95
C GLU A 47 -1.12 -6.44 14.16
N MET A 48 -0.37 -7.35 13.51
CA MET A 48 -0.95 -8.49 12.79
C MET A 48 -1.70 -9.42 13.76
N MET A 49 -1.11 -9.76 14.90
CA MET A 49 -1.74 -10.59 15.93
C MET A 49 -3.00 -9.94 16.52
N GLU A 50 -2.93 -8.65 16.89
CA GLU A 50 -4.00 -7.91 17.56
C GLU A 50 -5.18 -7.63 16.62
N ASN A 51 -4.91 -7.21 15.38
CA ASN A 51 -5.95 -6.84 14.42
C ASN A 51 -6.63 -8.04 13.76
N HIS A 52 -5.96 -9.19 13.69
CA HIS A 52 -6.44 -10.36 12.97
C HIS A 52 -6.63 -11.61 13.85
N GLY A 53 -6.31 -11.53 15.14
CA GLY A 53 -6.53 -12.63 16.08
C GLY A 53 -5.67 -13.86 15.83
N VAL A 54 -4.56 -13.72 15.13
CA VAL A 54 -3.63 -14.81 14.80
C VAL A 54 -2.53 -14.96 15.84
N ASP A 55 -1.96 -16.15 15.93
CA ASP A 55 -0.80 -16.38 16.78
C ASP A 55 0.48 -15.75 16.18
N PHE A 56 1.58 -15.88 16.93
CA PHE A 56 2.86 -15.30 16.52
C PHE A 56 3.46 -15.97 15.28
N GLU A 57 3.37 -17.30 15.18
CA GLU A 57 3.97 -18.04 14.07
C GLU A 57 3.25 -17.72 12.76
N THR A 58 1.91 -17.68 12.80
CA THR A 58 1.09 -17.29 11.66
C THR A 58 1.32 -15.84 11.27
N ALA A 59 1.33 -14.91 12.24
CA ALA A 59 1.65 -13.50 11.96
C ALA A 59 3.04 -13.36 11.31
N ALA A 60 4.04 -14.05 11.84
CA ALA A 60 5.40 -14.04 11.31
C ALA A 60 5.47 -14.63 9.89
N ALA A 61 4.78 -15.75 9.64
CA ALA A 61 4.74 -16.39 8.33
C ALA A 61 4.10 -15.48 7.27
N ILE A 62 2.96 -14.85 7.59
CA ILE A 62 2.29 -13.88 6.72
C ILE A 62 3.23 -12.73 6.37
N LEU A 63 3.86 -12.10 7.37
CA LEU A 63 4.71 -10.93 7.15
C LEU A 63 5.97 -11.27 6.33
N LEU A 64 6.58 -12.44 6.54
CA LEU A 64 7.70 -12.92 5.75
C LEU A 64 7.30 -13.19 4.29
N GLU A 65 6.14 -13.81 4.07
CA GLU A 65 5.65 -14.10 2.73
C GLU A 65 5.28 -12.82 1.97
N ILE A 66 4.71 -11.82 2.64
CA ILE A 66 4.44 -10.51 2.03
C ILE A 66 5.77 -9.85 1.61
N LYS A 67 6.79 -9.91 2.47
CA LYS A 67 8.12 -9.36 2.16
C LYS A 67 8.73 -10.01 0.91
N GLU A 68 8.67 -11.32 0.84
CA GLU A 68 9.13 -12.11 -0.31
C GLU A 68 8.35 -11.78 -1.58
N LYS A 69 7.01 -11.89 -1.55
CA LYS A 69 6.14 -11.60 -2.70
C LYS A 69 6.24 -10.14 -3.17
N ALA A 70 6.47 -9.21 -2.25
CA ALA A 70 6.69 -7.80 -2.57
C ALA A 70 8.10 -7.52 -3.14
N GLY A 71 9.02 -8.48 -3.10
CA GLY A 71 10.40 -8.30 -3.55
C GLY A 71 11.22 -7.37 -2.64
N ILE A 72 10.83 -7.23 -1.38
CA ILE A 72 11.56 -6.40 -0.41
C ILE A 72 12.77 -7.22 0.11
N PRO A 73 14.01 -6.71 0.01
CA PRO A 73 15.21 -7.43 0.40
C PRO A 73 15.16 -7.95 1.84
N ALA A 74 15.68 -9.16 2.08
CA ALA A 74 15.67 -9.80 3.39
C ALA A 74 16.37 -8.96 4.47
N GLU A 75 17.37 -8.18 4.07
CA GLU A 75 18.18 -7.28 4.90
C GLU A 75 17.46 -5.98 5.24
N GLN A 76 16.46 -5.59 4.45
CA GLN A 76 15.72 -4.35 4.66
C GLN A 76 14.78 -4.50 5.86
N MET A 77 14.93 -3.62 6.85
CA MET A 77 14.03 -3.56 8.00
C MET A 77 12.67 -2.98 7.63
N ILE A 78 11.61 -3.75 7.87
CA ILE A 78 10.22 -3.30 7.68
C ILE A 78 9.62 -2.93 9.02
N THR A 79 9.45 -1.64 9.29
CA THR A 79 8.68 -1.16 10.46
C THR A 79 7.20 -0.94 10.15
N ARG A 80 6.87 -0.88 8.86
CA ARG A 80 5.52 -0.82 8.28
C ARG A 80 5.65 -1.12 6.79
N PHE A 81 4.75 -1.93 6.23
CA PHE A 81 4.73 -2.18 4.79
C PHE A 81 4.30 -0.91 4.04
N PRO A 82 4.97 -0.54 2.93
CA PRO A 82 4.44 0.48 2.04
C PRO A 82 3.13 0.02 1.43
N MET A 83 2.32 0.95 0.96
CA MET A 83 1.09 0.64 0.25
C MET A 83 1.40 0.18 -1.18
N CYS A 84 2.37 0.81 -1.84
CA CYS A 84 2.93 0.33 -3.10
C CYS A 84 4.38 0.80 -3.28
N MET A 85 5.06 0.22 -4.26
CA MET A 85 6.37 0.63 -4.72
C MET A 85 6.32 0.90 -6.22
N ILE A 86 6.93 1.99 -6.67
CA ILE A 86 7.02 2.36 -8.09
C ILE A 86 8.48 2.66 -8.39
N ARG A 87 9.11 1.82 -9.22
CA ARG A 87 10.51 1.95 -9.67
C ARG A 87 11.49 2.11 -8.50
N GLY A 88 11.30 1.31 -7.45
CA GLY A 88 12.14 1.30 -6.24
C GLY A 88 11.81 2.40 -5.22
N LYS A 89 10.87 3.31 -5.51
CA LYS A 89 10.38 4.28 -4.53
C LYS A 89 9.17 3.73 -3.80
N GLU A 90 9.21 3.76 -2.47
CA GLU A 90 8.12 3.34 -1.60
C GLU A 90 7.11 4.47 -1.40
N TYR A 91 5.82 4.13 -1.46
CA TYR A 91 4.72 5.02 -1.09
C TYR A 91 3.94 4.39 0.04
N ARG A 92 3.95 5.03 1.21
CA ARG A 92 3.32 4.46 2.41
C ARG A 92 1.83 4.72 2.47
N THR A 93 1.38 5.79 1.83
CA THR A 93 -0.03 6.19 1.84
C THR A 93 -0.50 6.61 0.46
N LEU A 94 -1.81 6.50 0.23
CA LEU A 94 -2.42 7.06 -0.97
C LEU A 94 -2.24 8.58 -1.07
N ILE A 95 -2.20 9.28 0.06
CA ILE A 95 -2.03 10.74 0.10
C ILE A 95 -0.67 11.13 -0.49
N GLU A 96 0.38 10.43 -0.07
CA GLU A 96 1.75 10.63 -0.56
C GLU A 96 1.85 10.40 -2.07
N LEU A 97 1.36 9.26 -2.56
CA LEU A 97 1.37 8.93 -3.98
C LEU A 97 0.54 9.93 -4.81
N ALA A 98 -0.66 10.26 -4.33
CA ALA A 98 -1.56 11.15 -5.04
C ALA A 98 -0.99 12.58 -5.13
N ALA A 99 -0.30 13.06 -4.09
CA ALA A 99 0.39 14.34 -4.10
C ALA A 99 1.48 14.39 -5.19
N GLU A 100 2.27 13.33 -5.34
CA GLU A 100 3.31 13.23 -6.37
C GLU A 100 2.74 13.18 -7.79
N LEU A 101 1.66 12.42 -7.96
CA LEU A 101 0.91 12.34 -9.23
C LEU A 101 0.03 13.57 -9.49
N LYS A 102 0.04 14.57 -8.60
CA LYS A 102 -0.79 15.78 -8.68
C LYS A 102 -2.27 15.47 -8.91
N ILE A 103 -2.76 14.42 -8.26
CA ILE A 103 -4.16 13.99 -8.29
C ILE A 103 -4.71 13.94 -6.86
N SER A 104 -6.03 14.09 -6.72
CA SER A 104 -6.66 13.95 -5.41
C SER A 104 -6.69 12.48 -4.98
N ALA A 105 -6.23 12.20 -3.75
CA ALA A 105 -6.38 10.88 -3.14
C ALA A 105 -7.85 10.42 -3.10
N ALA A 106 -8.78 11.36 -2.89
CA ALA A 106 -10.21 11.07 -2.89
C ALA A 106 -10.72 10.67 -4.29
N ALA A 107 -10.18 11.28 -5.35
CA ALA A 107 -10.52 10.90 -6.72
C ALA A 107 -10.08 9.45 -7.02
N VAL A 108 -8.86 9.08 -6.63
CA VAL A 108 -8.34 7.72 -6.82
C VAL A 108 -9.13 6.71 -5.98
N SER A 109 -9.41 7.01 -4.71
CA SER A 109 -10.19 6.12 -3.83
C SER A 109 -11.63 5.93 -4.34
N THR A 110 -12.29 7.02 -4.75
CA THR A 110 -13.63 6.97 -5.33
C THR A 110 -13.66 6.14 -6.60
N TYR A 111 -12.66 6.30 -7.46
CA TYR A 111 -12.53 5.55 -8.69
C TYR A 111 -12.36 4.05 -8.42
N LYS A 112 -11.41 3.70 -7.54
CA LYS A 112 -11.15 2.31 -7.13
C LYS A 112 -12.42 1.61 -6.67
N ASN A 113 -13.19 2.27 -5.79
CA ASN A 113 -14.39 1.68 -5.22
C ASN A 113 -15.53 1.55 -6.25
N ARG A 114 -15.71 2.55 -7.13
CA ARG A 114 -16.76 2.52 -8.16
C ARG A 114 -16.50 1.46 -9.24
N ASN A 115 -15.23 1.23 -9.59
CA ASN A 115 -14.84 0.32 -10.65
C ASN A 115 -14.39 -1.06 -10.13
N GLY A 116 -14.43 -1.28 -8.81
CA GLY A 116 -14.07 -2.56 -8.21
C GLY A 116 -12.60 -2.95 -8.39
N CYS A 117 -11.68 -2.00 -8.54
CA CYS A 117 -10.27 -2.31 -8.73
C CYS A 117 -9.66 -2.94 -7.47
N GLY A 118 -8.93 -4.03 -7.63
CA GLY A 118 -8.33 -4.78 -6.52
C GLY A 118 -7.18 -4.01 -5.87
N GLY A 119 -6.32 -3.41 -6.69
CA GLY A 119 -5.11 -2.70 -6.27
C GLY A 119 -5.08 -1.22 -6.65
N ILE A 120 -4.20 -0.44 -6.03
CA ILE A 120 -3.96 0.95 -6.40
C ILE A 120 -3.30 1.09 -7.77
N LEU A 121 -2.38 0.19 -8.12
CA LEU A 121 -1.61 0.31 -9.37
C LEU A 121 -2.51 0.00 -10.56
N GLU A 122 -3.37 -1.01 -10.41
CA GLU A 122 -4.45 -1.30 -11.35
C GLU A 122 -5.39 -0.11 -11.51
N THR A 123 -5.82 0.50 -10.38
CA THR A 123 -6.67 1.70 -10.39
C THR A 123 -6.04 2.81 -11.23
N LEU A 124 -4.75 3.12 -11.00
CA LEU A 124 -4.03 4.17 -11.72
C LEU A 124 -3.87 3.84 -13.22
N CYS A 125 -3.61 2.58 -13.57
CA CYS A 125 -3.56 2.12 -14.97
C CYS A 125 -4.91 2.30 -15.67
N GLN A 126 -6.03 2.02 -15.00
CA GLN A 126 -7.36 2.19 -15.57
C GLN A 126 -7.69 3.67 -15.73
N MET A 127 -7.45 4.49 -14.71
CA MET A 127 -7.62 5.94 -14.78
C MET A 127 -6.79 6.54 -15.92
N GLN A 128 -5.54 6.11 -16.12
CA GLN A 128 -4.69 6.59 -17.22
C GLN A 128 -5.28 6.34 -18.62
N LYS A 129 -6.08 5.28 -18.78
CA LYS A 129 -6.74 4.92 -20.05
C LYS A 129 -8.06 5.65 -20.27
N GLU A 130 -8.62 6.31 -19.26
CA GLU A 130 -9.89 6.99 -19.41
C GLU A 130 -9.75 8.25 -20.26
N GLU A 131 -10.64 8.33 -21.25
CA GLU A 131 -10.75 9.47 -22.13
C GLU A 131 -12.10 10.14 -21.94
N ARG A 132 -12.13 11.45 -22.16
CA ARG A 132 -13.35 12.23 -22.31
C ARG A 132 -13.39 12.89 -23.67
N GLU A 133 -14.57 13.02 -24.22
CA GLU A 133 -14.80 13.82 -25.41
C GLU A 133 -14.92 15.30 -25.02
N THR A 134 -14.19 16.16 -25.71
CA THR A 134 -14.23 17.61 -25.50
C THR A 134 -14.21 18.35 -26.83
N TYR A 135 -14.66 19.60 -26.83
CA TYR A 135 -14.59 20.45 -28.01
C TYR A 135 -13.15 20.89 -28.23
N PHE A 136 -12.74 21.00 -29.48
CA PHE A 136 -11.38 21.36 -29.85
C PHE A 136 -11.41 22.57 -30.76
N LEU A 137 -10.81 23.67 -30.31
CA LEU A 137 -10.76 24.93 -31.01
C LEU A 137 -9.33 25.49 -30.95
N ASP A 138 -8.81 25.98 -32.07
CA ASP A 138 -7.51 26.67 -32.14
C ASP A 138 -6.36 25.92 -31.45
N GLY A 139 -6.33 24.60 -31.59
CA GLY A 139 -5.27 23.75 -31.02
C GLY A 139 -5.44 23.42 -29.54
N ARG A 140 -6.53 23.82 -28.87
CA ARG A 140 -6.78 23.51 -27.46
C ARG A 140 -8.14 22.86 -27.22
N ALA A 141 -8.21 22.06 -26.16
CA ALA A 141 -9.46 21.56 -25.61
C ALA A 141 -10.23 22.70 -24.93
N VAL A 142 -11.53 22.77 -25.17
CA VAL A 142 -12.44 23.79 -24.64
C VAL A 142 -13.72 23.13 -24.12
N SER A 143 -14.20 23.58 -22.98
CA SER A 143 -15.47 23.15 -22.42
C SER A 143 -16.65 23.84 -23.11
N TYR A 144 -17.84 23.24 -22.98
CA TYR A 144 -19.09 23.87 -23.44
C TYR A 144 -19.29 25.28 -22.84
N LYS A 145 -18.98 25.43 -21.54
CA LYS A 145 -19.13 26.71 -20.83
C LYS A 145 -18.22 27.78 -21.44
N GLU A 146 -16.98 27.42 -21.78
CA GLU A 146 -16.05 28.32 -22.45
C GLU A 146 -16.52 28.66 -23.87
N LEU A 147 -17.06 27.70 -24.63
CA LEU A 147 -17.65 27.99 -25.94
C LEU A 147 -18.79 29.02 -25.84
N MET A 148 -19.68 28.87 -24.88
CA MET A 148 -20.76 29.84 -24.65
C MET A 148 -20.20 31.23 -24.29
N GLN A 149 -19.12 31.29 -23.50
CA GLN A 149 -18.43 32.54 -23.17
C GLN A 149 -17.73 33.17 -24.39
N MET A 150 -17.30 32.37 -25.36
CA MET A 150 -16.75 32.82 -26.65
C MET A 150 -17.83 33.25 -27.65
N GLY A 151 -19.11 33.24 -27.27
CA GLY A 151 -20.23 33.67 -28.11
C GLY A 151 -20.79 32.58 -29.02
N TYR A 152 -20.40 31.32 -28.83
CA TYR A 152 -21.05 30.21 -29.53
C TYR A 152 -22.51 30.07 -29.06
N THR A 153 -23.41 29.91 -30.02
CA THR A 153 -24.82 29.61 -29.80
C THR A 153 -25.07 28.11 -29.71
N SER A 154 -26.26 27.72 -29.24
CA SER A 154 -26.76 26.34 -29.19
C SER A 154 -26.72 25.59 -30.53
N VAL A 155 -26.64 26.32 -31.65
CA VAL A 155 -26.52 25.76 -33.00
C VAL A 155 -25.05 25.71 -33.44
N SER A 156 -24.31 26.81 -33.28
CA SER A 156 -22.93 26.89 -33.75
C SER A 156 -21.93 26.02 -32.97
N TYR A 157 -22.19 25.68 -31.70
CA TYR A 157 -21.25 24.81 -30.96
C TYR A 157 -21.22 23.38 -31.53
N GLN A 158 -22.28 22.94 -32.21
CA GLN A 158 -22.38 21.59 -32.77
C GLN A 158 -21.42 21.39 -33.95
N THR A 159 -21.00 22.47 -34.61
CA THR A 159 -20.02 22.42 -35.70
C THR A 159 -18.59 22.39 -35.18
N VAL A 160 -18.38 22.60 -33.87
CA VAL A 160 -17.04 22.56 -33.26
C VAL A 160 -16.57 21.11 -33.19
N PRO A 161 -15.41 20.77 -33.78
CA PRO A 161 -14.92 19.41 -33.82
C PRO A 161 -14.62 18.93 -32.40
N LYS A 162 -14.91 17.66 -32.15
CA LYS A 162 -14.63 17.02 -30.88
C LYS A 162 -13.42 16.12 -30.97
N LYS A 163 -12.67 16.03 -29.88
CA LYS A 163 -11.56 15.10 -29.70
C LYS A 163 -11.68 14.36 -28.39
N LYS A 164 -11.24 13.10 -28.40
CA LYS A 164 -10.98 12.36 -27.17
C LYS A 164 -9.65 12.85 -26.60
N ILE A 165 -9.67 13.20 -25.32
CA ILE A 165 -8.49 13.57 -24.55
C ILE A 165 -8.46 12.76 -23.25
N PRO A 166 -7.28 12.52 -22.65
CA PRO A 166 -7.20 11.89 -21.34
C PRO A 166 -8.05 12.64 -20.31
N LEU A 167 -8.84 11.91 -19.54
CA LEU A 167 -9.60 12.47 -18.42
C LEU A 167 -8.66 12.90 -17.28
N TYR A 168 -7.58 12.15 -17.08
CA TYR A 168 -6.55 12.41 -16.07
C TYR A 168 -5.20 12.70 -16.74
N PRO A 169 -5.03 13.89 -17.34
CA PRO A 169 -3.81 14.24 -18.08
C PRO A 169 -2.54 14.19 -17.21
N GLN A 170 -2.66 14.42 -15.89
CA GLN A 170 -1.55 14.32 -14.94
C GLN A 170 -0.99 12.90 -14.79
N LEU A 171 -1.76 11.86 -15.16
CA LEU A 171 -1.29 10.48 -15.16
C LEU A 171 -0.59 10.12 -16.47
N ALA A 172 -0.65 10.95 -17.50
CA ALA A 172 -0.04 10.66 -18.79
C ALA A 172 1.49 10.52 -18.67
N GLY A 173 2.04 9.48 -19.28
CA GLY A 173 3.48 9.22 -19.29
C GLY A 173 4.04 8.57 -18.02
N HIS A 174 3.24 8.37 -16.98
CA HIS A 174 3.64 7.56 -15.84
C HIS A 174 3.58 6.07 -16.18
N ASP A 175 4.60 5.31 -15.78
CA ASP A 175 4.61 3.85 -15.88
C ASP A 175 4.24 3.26 -14.51
N PHE A 176 3.08 2.59 -14.45
CA PHE A 176 2.57 1.90 -13.26
C PHE A 176 2.66 0.38 -13.36
N VAL A 177 3.41 -0.13 -14.34
CA VAL A 177 3.56 -1.56 -14.62
C VAL A 177 5.00 -1.99 -14.38
N THR A 178 5.97 -1.34 -15.03
CA THR A 178 7.37 -1.80 -14.97
C THR A 178 7.99 -1.46 -13.62
N GLY A 179 8.49 -2.47 -12.90
CA GLY A 179 9.11 -2.28 -11.59
C GLY A 179 8.17 -1.69 -10.55
N CYS A 180 6.88 -1.95 -10.67
CA CYS A 180 5.85 -1.50 -9.73
C CYS A 180 5.27 -2.70 -8.96
N VAL A 181 5.01 -2.52 -7.67
CA VAL A 181 4.51 -3.56 -6.77
C VAL A 181 3.38 -3.01 -5.91
N ASP A 182 2.22 -3.65 -5.96
CA ASP A 182 1.07 -3.32 -5.13
C ASP A 182 1.12 -4.10 -3.81
N VAL A 183 1.89 -3.57 -2.86
CA VAL A 183 2.17 -4.25 -1.60
C VAL A 183 0.92 -4.40 -0.75
N ALA A 184 0.00 -3.43 -0.77
CA ALA A 184 -1.28 -3.52 -0.08
C ALA A 184 -2.17 -4.64 -0.64
N LYS A 185 -2.18 -4.83 -1.97
CA LYS A 185 -2.88 -5.95 -2.59
C LYS A 185 -2.26 -7.30 -2.18
N ILE A 186 -0.92 -7.42 -2.26
CA ILE A 186 -0.20 -8.63 -1.82
C ILE A 186 -0.50 -8.93 -0.35
N TYR A 187 -0.51 -7.91 0.51
CA TYR A 187 -0.84 -8.04 1.92
C TYR A 187 -2.22 -8.69 2.11
N GLU A 188 -3.24 -8.17 1.42
CA GLU A 188 -4.61 -8.70 1.53
C GLU A 188 -4.74 -10.12 0.97
N GLU A 189 -4.06 -10.43 -0.13
CA GLU A 189 -4.06 -11.76 -0.76
C GLU A 189 -3.40 -12.81 0.16
N VAL A 190 -2.16 -12.56 0.60
CA VAL A 190 -1.42 -13.48 1.49
C VAL A 190 -2.17 -13.69 2.80
N LYS A 191 -2.66 -12.61 3.40
CA LYS A 191 -3.41 -12.69 4.64
C LYS A 191 -4.66 -13.55 4.46
N SER A 192 -5.43 -13.34 3.40
CA SER A 192 -6.65 -14.11 3.14
C SER A 192 -6.35 -15.59 2.89
N GLU A 193 -5.38 -15.89 2.04
CA GLU A 193 -4.93 -17.26 1.75
C GLU A 193 -4.52 -18.01 3.03
N ARG A 194 -3.74 -17.37 3.91
CA ARG A 194 -3.26 -17.97 5.15
C ARG A 194 -4.38 -18.17 6.18
N LEU A 195 -5.27 -17.20 6.32
CA LEU A 195 -6.41 -17.32 7.24
C LEU A 195 -7.41 -18.40 6.79
N GLU A 196 -7.58 -18.58 5.48
CA GLU A 196 -8.42 -19.67 4.94
C GLU A 196 -7.79 -21.04 5.16
N GLN A 197 -6.47 -21.17 4.99
CA GLN A 197 -5.74 -22.40 5.29
C GLN A 197 -5.87 -22.82 6.75
N GLU A 198 -5.75 -21.88 7.70
CA GLU A 198 -5.94 -22.17 9.12
C GLU A 198 -7.36 -22.64 9.45
N LYS A 199 -8.38 -21.99 8.89
CA LYS A 199 -9.78 -22.39 9.07
C LYS A 199 -10.04 -23.79 8.48
N GLY A 200 -9.51 -24.06 7.29
CA GLY A 200 -9.61 -25.38 6.66
C GLY A 200 -8.93 -26.48 7.48
N MET A 201 -7.79 -26.19 8.11
CA MET A 201 -7.11 -27.11 9.02
C MET A 201 -7.91 -27.35 10.31
N GLN A 202 -8.54 -26.32 10.88
CA GLN A 202 -9.37 -26.44 12.09
C GLN A 202 -10.67 -27.22 11.85
N MET A 203 -11.23 -27.19 10.64
CA MET A 203 -12.43 -27.95 10.29
C MET A 203 -12.17 -29.43 10.00
N ASN A 204 -10.90 -29.81 9.79
CA ASN A 204 -10.47 -31.17 9.47
C ASN A 204 -9.83 -31.92 10.66
N MET A 205 -9.85 -31.33 11.86
CA MET A 205 -9.48 -31.96 13.13
C MET A 205 -10.73 -32.27 13.95
#